data_AF-S4RYC1-F1
#
_entry.id   AF-S4RYC1-F1
#
_cell.length_a   1.000
_cell.length_b   1.000
_cell.length_c   1.000
_cell.angle_alpha   90.00
_cell.angle_beta   90.00
_cell.angle_gamma   90.00
#
_symmetry.space_group_name_H-M   'P 1'
#
loop_
_entity.id
_entity.type
_entity.pdbx_description
1 polymer ?
#
loop_
_entity_poly.entity_id
_entity_poly.type
_entity_poly.pdbx_seq_one_letter_code
_entity_poly.pdbx_strand_id
1 'polypeptide(L)'
;WDPALPVIFAVTPTYARAVQKADLTRLSHTMALVPNLHWLVVEDAPTPSALVSAVLHNAWPLSYTHLHMETPKQDPLKPNRSRSSFPRGTFQRNEALRWLRETFGNRSGSHNATRESGLDPLAPNGVVYFADNDNTYSMDIFEEVRS
;
A
#
# COMPACT_ATOMS: atom_id res chain seq x y z
N TRP A 1 2.24 15.54 -8.98
CA TRP A 1 3.21 14.58 -9.54
C TRP A 1 4.46 15.37 -9.92
N ASP A 2 5.62 14.96 -9.42
CA ASP A 2 6.92 15.55 -9.70
C ASP A 2 7.86 14.44 -10.24
N PRO A 3 8.30 14.50 -11.50
CA PRO A 3 9.15 13.45 -12.08
C PRO A 3 10.53 13.31 -11.39
N ALA A 4 10.96 14.30 -10.60
CA ALA A 4 12.23 14.25 -9.88
C ALA A 4 12.12 13.52 -8.53
N LEU A 5 10.91 13.30 -8.00
CA LEU A 5 10.70 12.69 -6.68
C LEU A 5 10.45 11.17 -6.79
N PRO A 6 11.15 10.34 -5.97
CA PRO A 6 10.82 8.92 -5.82
C PRO A 6 9.36 8.71 -5.40
N VAL A 7 8.74 7.63 -5.87
CA VAL A 7 7.37 7.26 -5.50
C VAL A 7 7.34 6.61 -4.11
N ILE A 8 6.41 7.03 -3.27
CA ILE A 8 6.13 6.35 -2.00
C ILE A 8 4.98 5.38 -2.21
N PHE A 9 5.25 4.09 -2.07
CA PHE A 9 4.25 3.04 -2.04
C PHE A 9 3.81 2.79 -0.59
N ALA A 10 2.76 3.50 -0.16
CA ALA A 10 2.23 3.36 1.19
C ALA A 10 1.32 2.13 1.26
N VAL A 11 1.72 1.11 2.01
CA VAL A 11 0.98 -0.14 2.18
C VAL A 11 0.14 -0.07 3.46
N THR A 12 -1.18 -0.08 3.31
CA THR A 12 -2.13 0.00 4.43
C THR A 12 -2.99 -1.26 4.48
N PRO A 13 -2.70 -2.21 5.38
CA PRO A 13 -3.64 -3.28 5.69
C PRO A 13 -4.85 -2.71 6.42
N THR A 14 -6.04 -3.19 6.09
CA THR A 14 -7.29 -2.79 6.75
C THR A 14 -8.24 -3.98 6.89
N TYR A 15 -9.22 -3.90 7.78
CA TYR A 15 -10.23 -4.94 7.96
C TYR A 15 -11.55 -4.33 8.44
N ALA A 16 -12.65 -5.06 8.20
CA ALA A 16 -13.98 -4.60 8.57
C ALA A 16 -14.11 -4.42 10.09
N ARG A 17 -14.34 -3.18 10.52
CA ARG A 17 -14.63 -2.79 11.91
C ARG A 17 -15.45 -1.49 11.94
N ALA A 18 -16.11 -1.20 13.05
CA ALA A 18 -16.98 -0.03 13.17
C ALA A 18 -16.32 1.30 12.77
N VAL A 19 -15.02 1.45 13.10
CA VAL A 19 -14.25 2.67 12.82
C VAL A 19 -13.49 2.65 11.49
N GLN A 20 -13.55 1.55 10.71
CA GLN A 20 -12.75 1.36 9.49
C GLN A 20 -12.88 2.54 8.51
N LYS A 21 -14.11 2.98 8.25
CA LYS A 21 -14.38 4.11 7.36
C LYS A 21 -13.73 5.39 7.87
N ALA A 22 -13.86 5.68 9.17
CA ALA A 22 -13.30 6.89 9.77
C ALA A 22 -11.76 6.89 9.70
N ASP A 23 -11.13 5.75 10.01
CA ASP A 23 -9.68 5.58 9.93
C ASP A 23 -9.16 5.81 8.51
N LEU A 24 -9.78 5.18 7.52
CA LEU A 24 -9.39 5.32 6.12
C LEU A 24 -9.66 6.72 5.58
N THR A 25 -10.75 7.38 5.98
CA THR A 25 -11.03 8.77 5.56
C THR A 25 -10.02 9.75 6.13
N ARG A 26 -9.64 9.63 7.41
CA ARG A 26 -8.60 10.49 7.99
C ARG A 26 -7.26 10.24 7.29
N LEU A 27 -6.90 8.98 7.11
CA LEU A 27 -5.64 8.62 6.47
C LEU A 27 -5.59 9.08 5.01
N SER A 28 -6.69 8.98 4.25
CA SER A 28 -6.73 9.46 2.86
C SER A 28 -6.50 10.96 2.77
N HIS A 29 -7.05 11.75 3.70
CA HIS A 29 -6.80 13.20 3.74
C HIS A 29 -5.32 13.52 4.02
N THR A 30 -4.67 12.79 4.92
CA THR A 30 -3.22 12.95 5.17
C THR A 30 -2.40 12.56 3.94
N MET A 31 -2.67 11.39 3.36
CA MET A 31 -1.94 10.87 2.20
C MET A 31 -2.09 11.75 0.95
N ALA A 32 -3.25 12.39 0.78
CA ALA A 32 -3.50 13.31 -0.33
C ALA A 32 -2.62 14.57 -0.31
N LEU A 33 -2.00 14.89 0.84
CA LEU A 33 -1.05 16.00 0.97
C LEU A 33 0.37 15.62 0.56
N VAL A 34 0.66 14.32 0.35
CA VAL A 34 2.00 13.82 0.02
C VAL A 34 2.17 13.75 -1.51
N PRO A 35 3.15 14.46 -2.11
CA PRO A 35 3.42 14.33 -3.53
C PRO A 35 3.98 12.93 -3.86
N ASN A 36 3.66 12.43 -5.06
CA ASN A 36 4.17 11.15 -5.57
C ASN A 36 3.92 9.95 -4.63
N LEU A 37 2.76 9.94 -3.98
CA LEU A 37 2.33 8.81 -3.17
C LEU A 37 1.35 7.94 -3.96
N HIS A 38 1.61 6.63 -3.96
CA HIS A 38 0.69 5.60 -4.44
C HIS A 38 0.23 4.74 -3.26
N TRP A 39 -1.06 4.75 -2.98
CA TRP A 39 -1.64 4.11 -1.80
C TRP A 39 -2.11 2.69 -2.12
N LEU A 40 -1.45 1.70 -1.51
CA LEU A 40 -1.78 0.29 -1.61
C LEU A 40 -2.65 -0.12 -0.42
N VAL A 41 -3.97 -0.13 -0.61
CA VAL A 41 -4.91 -0.56 0.45
C VAL A 41 -5.26 -2.01 0.26
N VAL A 42 -5.02 -2.81 1.30
CA VAL A 42 -5.22 -4.26 1.27
C VAL A 42 -6.21 -4.69 2.35
N GLU A 43 -7.38 -5.13 1.93
CA GLU A 43 -8.42 -5.60 2.86
C GLU A 43 -8.15 -7.04 3.35
N ASP A 44 -8.27 -7.27 4.65
CA ASP A 44 -8.43 -8.60 5.23
C ASP A 44 -9.87 -9.10 4.97
N ALA A 45 -10.12 -9.50 3.73
CA ALA A 45 -11.41 -9.95 3.22
C ALA A 45 -11.24 -10.88 2.01
N PRO A 46 -12.20 -11.79 1.76
CA PRO A 46 -12.16 -12.67 0.60
C PRO A 46 -12.40 -11.94 -0.72
N THR A 47 -13.02 -10.76 -0.69
CA THR A 47 -13.24 -9.88 -1.85
C THR A 47 -13.18 -8.42 -1.41
N PRO A 48 -12.91 -7.47 -2.34
CA PRO A 48 -13.00 -6.04 -2.06
C PRO A 48 -14.40 -5.62 -1.60
N SER A 49 -14.48 -4.75 -0.60
CA SER A 49 -15.75 -4.25 -0.06
C SER A 49 -16.18 -2.95 -0.74
N ALA A 50 -17.50 -2.79 -0.93
CA ALA A 50 -18.07 -1.55 -1.48
C ALA A 50 -17.72 -0.31 -0.63
N LEU A 51 -17.56 -0.48 0.69
CA LEU A 51 -17.17 0.59 1.60
C LEU A 51 -15.78 1.11 1.28
N VAL A 52 -14.78 0.21 1.18
CA VAL A 52 -13.40 0.63 0.91
C VAL A 52 -13.25 1.14 -0.51
N SER A 53 -13.89 0.50 -1.50
CA SER A 53 -13.90 1.02 -2.87
C SER A 53 -14.48 2.44 -2.96
N ALA A 54 -15.55 2.74 -2.22
CA ALA A 54 -16.12 4.09 -2.18
C ALA A 54 -15.19 5.12 -1.50
N VAL A 55 -14.49 4.73 -0.42
CA VAL A 55 -13.50 5.62 0.22
C VAL A 55 -12.36 5.93 -0.73
N LEU A 56 -11.81 4.93 -1.41
CA LEU A 56 -10.71 5.10 -2.36
C LEU A 56 -11.12 5.93 -3.58
N HIS A 57 -12.29 5.67 -4.14
CA HIS A 57 -12.83 6.47 -5.24
C HIS A 57 -12.96 7.97 -4.88
N ASN A 58 -13.32 8.26 -3.63
CA ASN A 58 -13.48 9.63 -3.14
C ASN A 58 -12.18 10.25 -2.61
N ALA A 59 -11.08 9.51 -2.59
CA ALA A 59 -9.77 9.98 -2.10
C ALA A 59 -8.97 10.78 -3.14
N TRP A 60 -9.61 11.25 -4.22
CA TRP A 60 -8.96 12.11 -5.21
C TRP A 60 -8.27 13.31 -4.54
N PRO A 61 -7.02 13.66 -4.92
CA PRO A 61 -6.25 13.22 -6.09
C PRO A 61 -5.34 12.01 -5.89
N LEU A 62 -5.52 11.23 -4.82
CA LEU A 62 -4.62 10.15 -4.47
C LEU A 62 -4.63 9.02 -5.50
N SER A 63 -3.44 8.62 -5.98
CA SER A 63 -3.28 7.39 -6.75
C SER A 63 -3.36 6.19 -5.81
N TYR A 64 -4.12 5.16 -6.15
CA TYR A 64 -4.28 3.99 -5.31
C TYR A 64 -4.37 2.68 -6.10
N THR A 65 -4.10 1.58 -5.41
CA THR A 65 -4.45 0.22 -5.83
C THR A 65 -5.20 -0.45 -4.68
N HIS A 66 -6.35 -1.03 -5.00
CA HIS A 66 -7.22 -1.74 -4.06
C HIS A 66 -6.99 -3.25 -4.20
N LEU A 67 -6.42 -3.86 -3.16
CA LEU A 67 -6.16 -5.30 -3.08
C LEU A 67 -6.98 -5.92 -1.93
N HIS A 68 -7.01 -7.24 -1.89
CA HIS A 68 -7.59 -7.99 -0.78
C HIS A 68 -6.81 -9.29 -0.55
N MET A 69 -6.77 -9.74 0.70
CA MET A 69 -6.21 -11.02 1.09
C MET A 69 -6.83 -11.44 2.42
N GLU A 70 -7.65 -12.49 2.43
CA GLU A 70 -8.22 -13.02 3.68
C GLU A 70 -7.13 -13.71 4.52
N THR A 71 -7.01 -13.32 5.78
CA THR A 71 -6.13 -14.00 6.75
C THR A 71 -6.66 -15.42 6.97
N PRO A 72 -5.86 -16.47 6.67
CA PRO A 72 -6.26 -17.85 6.89
C PRO A 72 -6.73 -18.11 8.32
N LYS A 73 -7.75 -18.96 8.48
CA LYS A 73 -8.29 -19.34 9.81
C LYS A 73 -7.29 -20.16 10.64
N GLN A 74 -6.36 -20.84 9.97
CA GLN A 74 -5.29 -21.65 10.57
C GLN A 74 -3.95 -21.26 9.94
N ASP A 75 -2.88 -21.28 10.73
CA ASP A 75 -1.53 -20.95 10.25
C ASP A 75 -1.06 -22.12 9.39
N PRO A 76 -0.75 -21.91 8.10
CA PRO A 76 -0.21 -22.97 7.27
C PRO A 76 1.11 -23.53 7.81
N LEU A 77 1.87 -22.72 8.57
CA LEU A 77 3.16 -23.10 9.13
C LEU A 77 3.07 -23.60 10.58
N LYS A 78 1.97 -23.30 11.29
CA LYS A 78 1.78 -23.63 12.71
C LYS A 78 0.31 -24.01 13.00
N PRO A 79 -0.14 -25.21 12.62
CA PRO A 79 -1.56 -25.60 12.66
C PRO A 79 -2.19 -25.51 14.06
N ASN A 80 -1.40 -25.63 15.13
CA ASN A 80 -1.87 -25.51 16.51
C ASN A 80 -1.99 -24.06 17.02
N ARG A 81 -1.69 -23.06 16.19
CA ARG A 81 -1.75 -21.64 16.56
C ARG A 81 -3.13 -21.08 16.21
N SER A 82 -3.83 -20.59 17.23
CA SER A 82 -5.09 -19.86 17.05
C SER A 82 -4.91 -18.61 16.20
N ARG A 83 -5.92 -18.26 15.40
CA ARG A 83 -5.99 -17.02 14.60
C ARG A 83 -5.77 -15.77 15.44
N SER A 84 -6.19 -15.76 16.71
CA SER A 84 -5.99 -14.63 17.62
C SER A 84 -4.52 -14.35 17.93
N SER A 85 -3.65 -15.34 17.71
CA SER A 85 -2.21 -15.21 17.92
C SER A 85 -1.48 -14.66 16.68
N PHE A 86 -2.13 -14.58 15.50
CA PHE A 86 -1.47 -14.05 14.31
C PHE A 86 -1.23 -12.55 14.42
N PRO A 87 -0.01 -12.07 14.09
CA PRO A 87 0.22 -10.65 13.89
C PRO A 87 -0.70 -10.16 12.77
N ARG A 88 -1.57 -9.21 13.09
CA ARG A 88 -2.56 -8.66 12.16
C ARG A 88 -1.87 -7.99 10.98
N GLY A 89 -2.46 -8.09 9.79
CA GLY A 89 -1.94 -7.42 8.59
C GLY A 89 -0.81 -8.16 7.87
N THR A 90 -0.29 -9.29 8.38
CA THR A 90 0.88 -9.97 7.77
C THR A 90 0.61 -10.41 6.33
N PHE A 91 -0.50 -11.09 6.10
CA PHE A 91 -0.87 -11.60 4.77
C PHE A 91 -1.15 -10.45 3.80
N GLN A 92 -1.74 -9.37 4.30
CA GLN A 92 -2.09 -8.18 3.54
C GLN A 92 -0.83 -7.38 3.14
N ARG A 93 0.15 -7.25 4.03
CA ARG A 93 1.45 -6.65 3.70
C ARG A 93 2.20 -7.49 2.65
N ASN A 94 2.16 -8.82 2.77
CA ASN A 94 2.76 -9.72 1.79
C ASN A 94 2.05 -9.69 0.43
N GLU A 95 0.73 -9.54 0.41
CA GLU A 95 -0.08 -9.32 -0.80
C GLU A 95 0.41 -8.08 -1.56
N ALA A 96 0.56 -6.94 -0.86
CA ALA A 96 1.09 -5.73 -1.47
C ALA A 96 2.51 -5.92 -2.02
N LEU A 97 3.39 -6.61 -1.28
CA LEU A 97 4.75 -6.93 -1.77
C LEU A 97 4.75 -7.83 -3.00
N ARG A 98 3.82 -8.80 -3.07
CA ARG A 98 3.66 -9.65 -4.26
C ARG A 98 3.23 -8.80 -5.45
N TRP A 99 2.19 -8.00 -5.28
CA TRP A 99 1.69 -7.11 -6.32
C TRP A 99 2.79 -6.17 -6.84
N LEU A 100 3.58 -5.56 -5.95
CA LEU A 100 4.72 -4.71 -6.32
C LEU A 100 5.76 -5.48 -7.17
N ARG A 101 6.11 -6.71 -6.77
CA ARG A 101 7.07 -7.56 -7.50
C ARG A 101 6.52 -8.00 -8.85
N GLU A 102 5.24 -8.33 -8.96
CA GLU A 102 4.62 -8.73 -10.23
C GLU A 102 4.49 -7.54 -11.19
N THR A 103 4.16 -6.36 -10.65
CA THR A 103 3.99 -5.13 -11.42
C THR A 103 5.33 -4.58 -11.91
N PHE A 104 6.39 -4.63 -11.09
CA PHE A 104 7.66 -3.95 -11.34
C PHE A 104 8.89 -4.86 -11.43
N GLY A 105 8.87 -6.06 -10.85
CA GLY A 105 10.05 -6.92 -10.64
C GLY A 105 10.58 -7.66 -11.88
N ASN A 106 9.72 -8.02 -12.84
CA ASN A 106 10.13 -8.79 -14.01
C ASN A 106 10.79 -7.96 -15.13
N ARG A 107 10.94 -6.64 -14.95
CA ARG A 107 11.43 -5.73 -16.00
C ARG A 107 12.84 -5.19 -15.75
N SER A 108 13.53 -5.72 -14.72
CA SER A 108 14.91 -5.34 -14.34
C SER A 108 16.01 -5.93 -15.24
N GLY A 109 15.65 -6.74 -16.24
CA GLY A 109 16.60 -7.41 -17.16
C GLY A 109 17.28 -6.53 -18.22
N SER A 110 17.01 -5.22 -18.28
CA SER A 110 17.70 -4.29 -19.19
C SER A 110 18.42 -3.20 -18.40
N HIS A 111 19.61 -3.52 -17.90
CA HIS A 111 20.49 -2.60 -17.17
C HIS A 111 21.21 -1.57 -18.09
N ASN A 112 20.76 -1.36 -19.33
CA ASN A 112 21.41 -0.47 -20.31
C ASN A 112 20.45 0.53 -20.97
N ALA A 113 19.36 0.94 -20.30
CA ALA A 113 18.57 2.08 -20.75
C ALA A 113 19.10 3.37 -20.07
N THR A 114 19.71 4.21 -20.88
CA THR A 114 20.29 5.53 -20.58
C THR A 114 19.38 6.40 -19.70
N ARG A 115 19.96 6.93 -18.61
CA ARG A 115 19.32 7.81 -17.60
C ARG A 115 19.00 9.24 -18.10
N GLU A 116 18.90 9.45 -19.41
CA GLU A 116 18.89 10.80 -20.02
C GLU A 116 17.56 11.25 -20.63
N SER A 117 16.53 10.40 -20.69
CA SER A 117 15.18 10.84 -21.02
C SER A 117 14.26 10.58 -19.83
N GLY A 118 13.91 11.63 -19.08
CA GLY A 118 13.06 11.58 -17.88
C GLY A 118 11.60 11.17 -18.11
N LEU A 119 11.33 10.36 -19.14
CA LEU A 119 10.03 9.77 -19.47
C LEU A 119 10.25 8.41 -20.16
N ASP A 120 10.39 7.33 -19.38
CA ASP A 120 10.06 5.94 -19.78
C ASP A 120 9.56 5.16 -18.53
N PRO A 121 8.49 4.35 -18.59
CA PRO A 121 7.73 3.83 -17.44
C PRO A 121 8.34 2.52 -16.90
N LEU A 122 9.63 2.61 -16.60
CA LEU A 122 10.44 1.59 -15.94
C LEU A 122 10.15 1.67 -14.43
N ALA A 123 10.28 0.54 -13.71
CA ALA A 123 9.97 0.45 -12.27
C ALA A 123 10.39 1.75 -11.54
N PRO A 124 9.43 2.54 -11.02
CA PRO A 124 9.74 3.89 -10.56
C PRO A 124 10.72 3.77 -9.40
N ASN A 125 11.76 4.61 -9.40
CA ASN A 125 12.54 4.82 -8.20
C ASN A 125 11.56 5.15 -7.06
N GLY A 126 11.62 4.42 -5.95
CA GLY A 126 10.58 4.50 -4.95
C GLY A 126 10.87 3.69 -3.70
N VAL A 127 10.10 4.01 -2.66
CA VAL A 127 10.22 3.42 -1.32
C VAL A 127 8.89 2.80 -0.94
N VAL A 128 8.95 1.65 -0.25
CA VAL A 128 7.77 0.99 0.31
C VAL A 128 7.69 1.36 1.79
N TYR A 129 6.54 1.89 2.21
CA TYR A 129 6.28 2.28 3.60
C TYR A 129 5.03 1.58 4.13
N PHE A 130 5.15 0.80 5.20
CA PHE A 130 4.01 0.11 5.81
C PHE A 130 3.29 1.05 6.78
N ALA A 131 2.10 1.52 6.38
CA ALA A 131 1.30 2.51 7.09
C ALA A 131 -0.05 1.93 7.57
N ASP A 132 -0.09 1.39 8.79
CA ASP A 132 -1.33 0.89 9.41
C ASP A 132 -2.39 2.00 9.60
N ASN A 133 -3.67 1.66 9.44
CA ASN A 133 -4.76 2.64 9.30
C ASN A 133 -5.12 3.40 10.59
N ASP A 134 -4.77 2.89 11.77
CA ASP A 134 -5.04 3.54 13.07
C ASP A 134 -3.90 4.44 13.57
N ASN A 135 -2.75 4.45 12.90
CA ASN A 135 -1.65 5.34 13.25
C ASN A 135 -1.89 6.80 12.83
N THR A 136 -1.06 7.70 13.35
CA THR A 136 -1.01 9.11 12.96
C THR A 136 0.36 9.42 12.37
N TYR A 137 0.37 10.09 11.22
CA TYR A 137 1.56 10.39 10.44
C TYR A 137 1.71 11.90 10.33
N SER A 138 2.89 12.43 10.72
CA SER A 138 3.29 13.78 10.31
C SER A 138 3.57 13.78 8.82
N MET A 139 3.53 14.94 8.17
CA MET A 139 3.99 15.06 6.78
C MET A 139 5.49 14.83 6.65
N ASP A 140 6.25 15.21 7.67
CA ASP A 140 7.72 15.13 7.66
C ASP A 140 8.24 13.71 7.45
N ILE A 141 7.53 12.69 7.97
CA ILE A 141 7.97 11.29 7.82
C ILE A 141 8.03 10.87 6.35
N PHE A 142 7.16 11.44 5.49
CA PHE A 142 7.13 11.10 4.07
C PHE A 142 8.28 11.75 3.30
N GLU A 143 8.83 12.85 3.78
CA GLU A 143 10.07 13.41 3.23
C GLU A 143 11.28 12.61 3.71
N GLU A 144 11.33 12.25 4.99
CA GLU A 144 12.43 11.46 5.58
C GLU A 144 12.58 10.07 4.95
N VAL A 145 11.48 9.37 4.67
CA VAL A 145 11.56 8.04 4.03
C VAL A 145 11.84 8.12 2.54
N ARG A 146 11.78 9.31 1.93
CA ARG A 146 12.03 9.50 0.49
C ARG A 146 13.53 9.72 0.19
N SER A 147 14.29 10.20 1.17
CA SER A 147 15.75 10.43 1.12
C SER A 147 16.57 9.19 1.42
#